data_AF-A0A821YWP6-F1
#
_entry.id   AF-A0A821YWP6-F1
#
_cell.length_a   1.000
_cell.length_b   1.000
_cell.length_c   1.000
_cell.angle_alpha   90.00
_cell.angle_beta   90.00
_cell.angle_gamma   90.00
#
_symmetry.space_group_name_H-M   'P 1'
#
loop_
_entity.id
_entity.type
_entity.pdbx_description
1 polymer ?
#
loop_
_entity_poly.entity_id
_entity_poly.type
_entity_poly.pdbx_seq_one_letter_code
_entity_poly.pdbx_strand_id
1 'polypeptide(L)'
;WDLLASTDSSCDSLENGIPYSLPDRTAPVRIRIRVLTYNRLKSLQRLLKSLQLANYSSDSVALDISIDRPSSKADVDEKNRWKQVIEYMGDGAHHSSKFRWSHGPLSITVHKKHVGLFGQWTLANNHQDVQLVLEDDIEVSPHFYIFLKQAINFYYMNQSNYDSRMFGLSLQHQHTVLGQRTGFPMRSIDKELNETGAPVFFKYQLLGKLCDGAFFW
;
A
#
# COMPACT_ATOMS: atom_id res chain seq x y z
N TRP A 1 0.67 8.44 14.10
CA TRP A 1 -0.50 8.31 13.22
C TRP A 1 -1.27 7.07 13.64
N ASP A 2 -1.66 7.04 14.92
CA ASP A 2 -2.42 5.91 15.41
C ASP A 2 -3.90 6.21 15.21
N LEU A 3 -4.35 6.06 13.96
CA LEU A 3 -5.76 6.24 13.54
C LEU A 3 -6.72 5.31 14.31
N LEU A 4 -6.19 4.30 15.00
CA LEU A 4 -6.93 3.29 15.76
C LEU A 4 -6.70 3.37 17.27
N ALA A 5 -5.86 4.30 17.76
CA ALA A 5 -5.62 4.46 19.21
C ALA A 5 -6.90 4.79 19.99
N SER A 6 -7.89 5.40 19.32
CA SER A 6 -9.19 5.78 19.88
C SER A 6 -10.33 4.85 19.48
N THR A 7 -10.07 3.81 18.67
CA THR A 7 -11.10 2.86 18.30
C THR A 7 -11.18 1.77 19.35
N ASP A 8 -12.32 1.69 20.05
CA ASP A 8 -12.67 0.45 20.72
C ASP A 8 -13.08 -0.59 19.67
N SER A 9 -12.97 -1.87 20.01
CA SER A 9 -13.36 -2.98 19.13
C SER A 9 -14.88 -3.12 18.97
N SER A 10 -15.65 -2.07 19.29
CA SER A 10 -17.10 -2.10 19.23
C SER A 10 -17.61 -1.71 17.84
N CYS A 11 -18.80 -2.23 17.50
CA CYS A 11 -19.49 -1.86 16.27
C CYS A 11 -19.93 -0.38 16.25
N ASP A 12 -19.85 0.36 17.35
CA ASP A 12 -20.18 1.79 17.39
C ASP A 12 -19.27 2.61 16.47
N SER A 13 -18.02 2.18 16.29
CA SER A 13 -17.07 2.79 15.34
C SER A 13 -17.47 2.60 13.87
N LEU A 14 -18.28 1.58 13.56
CA LEU A 14 -18.81 1.33 12.22
C LEU A 14 -20.04 2.21 11.92
N GLU A 15 -20.87 2.49 12.92
CA GLU A 15 -22.05 3.35 12.77
C GLU A 15 -21.72 4.84 12.83
N ASN A 16 -20.89 5.25 13.78
CA ASN A 16 -20.57 6.66 14.03
C ASN A 16 -19.28 7.12 13.33
N GLY A 17 -18.53 6.17 12.76
CA GLY A 17 -17.22 6.41 12.18
C GLY A 17 -16.14 6.59 13.24
N ILE A 18 -14.88 6.39 12.83
CA ILE A 18 -13.72 6.68 13.68
C ILE A 18 -13.66 8.20 13.92
N PRO A 19 -13.66 8.68 15.18
CA PRO A 19 -13.53 10.09 15.47
C PRO A 19 -12.26 10.64 14.84
N TYR A 20 -12.38 11.78 14.17
CA TYR A 20 -11.26 12.46 13.54
C TYR A 20 -10.31 13.04 14.60
N SER A 21 -9.42 12.23 15.14
CA SER A 21 -8.28 12.69 15.94
C SER A 21 -7.12 12.98 15.00
N LEU A 22 -7.06 14.22 14.52
CA LEU A 22 -5.90 14.70 13.77
C LEU A 22 -4.62 14.53 14.59
N PRO A 23 -3.51 14.04 13.99
CA PRO A 23 -2.19 14.44 14.44
C PRO A 23 -2.10 15.98 14.38
N ASP A 24 -1.32 16.58 15.27
CA ASP A 24 -1.04 18.02 15.30
C ASP A 24 -0.96 18.62 13.88
N ARG A 25 -1.87 19.56 13.57
CA ARG A 25 -2.08 20.17 12.24
C ARG A 25 -0.84 20.86 11.68
N THR A 26 0.19 21.04 12.51
CA THR A 26 1.46 21.65 12.12
C THR A 26 2.47 20.65 11.55
N ALA A 27 2.28 19.35 11.74
CA ALA A 27 3.21 18.33 11.27
C ALA A 27 2.96 17.99 9.77
N PRO A 28 4.00 17.97 8.93
CA PRO A 28 3.86 17.60 7.53
C PRO A 28 3.43 16.14 7.38
N VAL A 29 2.65 15.84 6.32
CA VAL A 29 2.33 14.46 5.93
C VAL A 29 3.63 13.72 5.63
N ARG A 30 3.89 12.64 6.37
CA ARG A 30 5.01 11.75 6.11
C ARG A 30 4.51 10.52 5.34
N ILE A 31 5.01 10.36 4.13
CA ILE A 31 4.73 9.21 3.28
C ILE A 31 5.97 8.32 3.26
N ARG A 32 5.79 7.03 3.53
CA ARG A 32 6.83 6.00 3.50
C ARG A 32 6.49 4.98 2.44
N ILE A 33 7.48 4.60 1.64
CA ILE A 33 7.32 3.61 0.58
C ILE A 33 7.83 2.28 1.11
N ARG A 34 6.97 1.25 1.10
CA ARG A 34 7.34 -0.12 1.45
C ARG A 34 7.25 -1.00 0.22
N VAL A 35 8.38 -1.54 -0.21
CA VAL A 35 8.46 -2.50 -1.32
C VAL A 35 8.46 -3.91 -0.76
N LEU A 36 7.61 -4.77 -1.31
CA LEU A 36 7.59 -6.21 -1.03
C LEU A 36 8.25 -6.94 -2.21
N THR A 37 9.27 -7.74 -1.93
CA THR A 37 9.99 -8.49 -2.95
C THR A 37 10.38 -9.88 -2.45
N TYR A 38 10.82 -10.72 -3.39
CA TYR A 38 11.28 -12.07 -3.11
C TYR A 38 12.52 -12.42 -3.94
N ASN A 39 12.34 -13.01 -5.11
CA ASN A 39 13.43 -13.56 -5.94
C ASN A 39 13.38 -13.08 -7.40
N ARG A 40 12.66 -11.98 -7.68
CA ARG A 40 12.49 -11.41 -9.02
C ARG A 40 13.35 -10.15 -9.19
N LEU A 41 14.68 -10.32 -9.23
CA LEU A 41 15.63 -9.20 -9.29
C LEU A 41 15.32 -8.19 -10.40
N LYS A 42 15.03 -8.65 -11.62
CA LYS A 42 14.73 -7.75 -12.75
C LYS A 42 13.47 -6.91 -12.51
N SER A 43 12.44 -7.50 -11.92
CA SER A 43 11.20 -6.79 -11.55
C SER A 43 11.50 -5.72 -10.50
N LEU A 44 12.20 -6.11 -9.42
CA LEU A 44 12.62 -5.18 -8.38
C LEU A 44 13.45 -4.02 -8.94
N GLN A 45 14.41 -4.29 -9.82
CA GLN A 45 15.23 -3.25 -10.45
C GLN A 45 14.39 -2.28 -11.29
N ARG A 46 13.37 -2.78 -12.00
CA ARG A 46 12.43 -1.92 -12.75
C ARG A 46 11.65 -1.01 -11.81
N LEU A 47 11.07 -1.56 -10.73
CA LEU A 47 10.37 -0.76 -9.72
C LEU A 47 11.29 0.30 -9.11
N LEU A 48 12.46 -0.10 -8.59
CA LEU A 48 13.42 0.80 -7.95
C LEU A 48 13.89 1.91 -8.90
N LYS A 49 14.09 1.59 -10.18
CA LYS A 49 14.41 2.61 -11.20
C LYS A 49 13.26 3.62 -11.36
N SER A 50 12.01 3.17 -11.43
CA SER A 50 10.87 4.08 -11.54
C SER A 50 10.69 4.95 -10.28
N LEU A 51 10.92 4.39 -9.09
CA LEU A 51 10.92 5.14 -7.83
C LEU A 51 12.02 6.19 -7.79
N GLN A 52 13.21 5.87 -8.28
CA GLN A 52 14.36 6.77 -8.34
C GLN A 52 14.12 7.97 -9.26
N LEU A 53 13.36 7.77 -10.35
CA LEU A 53 13.03 8.79 -11.34
C LEU A 53 11.82 9.66 -10.96
N ALA A 54 11.09 9.32 -9.89
CA ALA A 54 9.91 10.05 -9.50
C ALA A 54 10.23 11.41 -8.85
N ASN A 55 9.29 12.34 -8.99
CA ASN A 55 9.36 13.67 -8.41
C ASN A 55 8.72 13.68 -7.01
N TYR A 56 9.55 13.78 -5.97
CA TYR A 56 9.12 13.85 -4.57
C TYR A 56 8.89 15.27 -4.04
N SER A 57 8.88 16.29 -4.91
CA SER A 57 8.67 17.70 -4.51
C SER A 57 9.59 18.17 -3.38
N SER A 58 10.84 17.72 -3.40
CA SER A 58 11.88 17.98 -2.39
C SER A 58 11.63 17.36 -1.00
N ASP A 59 10.62 16.51 -0.84
CA ASP A 59 10.39 15.78 0.40
C ASP A 59 11.47 14.69 0.59
N SER A 60 11.87 14.47 1.85
CA SER A 60 12.63 13.28 2.24
C SER A 60 11.67 12.12 2.47
N VAL A 61 11.74 11.11 1.62
CA VAL A 61 10.84 9.95 1.59
C VAL A 61 11.60 8.70 2.01
N ALA A 62 11.14 8.07 3.09
CA ALA A 62 11.69 6.80 3.56
C ALA A 62 11.30 5.66 2.61
N LEU A 63 12.28 4.83 2.25
CA LEU A 63 12.10 3.62 1.45
C LEU A 63 12.48 2.40 2.28
N ASP A 64 11.52 1.49 2.47
CA ASP A 64 11.74 0.21 3.14
C ASP A 64 11.55 -0.95 2.18
N ILE A 65 12.55 -1.82 2.10
CA ILE A 65 12.52 -2.99 1.23
C ILE A 65 12.38 -4.24 2.13
N SER A 66 11.22 -4.90 2.04
CA SER A 66 10.97 -6.18 2.66
C SER A 66 11.29 -7.30 1.68
N ILE A 67 12.24 -8.17 2.03
CA ILE A 67 12.70 -9.28 1.20
C ILE A 67 12.30 -10.59 1.91
N ASP A 68 11.30 -11.28 1.36
CA ASP A 68 10.91 -12.61 1.86
C ASP A 68 12.03 -13.64 1.63
N ARG A 69 12.03 -14.72 2.40
CA ARG A 69 13.03 -15.78 2.33
C ARG A 69 12.46 -17.01 1.63
N PRO A 70 13.30 -17.78 0.89
CA PRO A 70 12.87 -19.05 0.36
C PRO A 70 12.46 -20.03 1.44
N SER A 71 11.45 -20.83 1.17
CA SER A 71 11.05 -21.91 2.07
C SER A 71 12.13 -22.99 2.16
N SER A 72 12.06 -23.86 3.17
CA SER A 72 12.96 -25.01 3.26
C SER A 72 12.85 -25.96 2.06
N LYS A 73 11.71 -25.95 1.36
CA LYS A 73 11.42 -26.75 0.18
C LYS A 73 11.86 -26.11 -1.14
N ALA A 74 12.34 -24.87 -1.11
CA ALA A 74 12.78 -24.16 -2.31
C ALA A 74 13.95 -24.89 -2.99
N ASP A 75 13.87 -24.99 -4.32
CA ASP A 75 14.92 -25.60 -5.13
C ASP A 75 16.19 -24.73 -5.17
N VAL A 76 17.24 -25.25 -5.80
CA VAL A 76 18.53 -24.56 -5.90
C VAL A 76 18.41 -23.28 -6.73
N ASP A 77 17.60 -23.28 -7.78
CA ASP A 77 17.46 -22.13 -8.69
C ASP A 77 16.69 -20.98 -8.04
N GLU A 78 15.65 -21.29 -7.28
CA GLU A 78 14.88 -20.35 -6.47
C GLU A 78 15.77 -19.68 -5.42
N LYS A 79 16.60 -20.47 -4.72
CA LYS A 79 17.59 -19.96 -3.76
C LYS A 79 18.64 -19.09 -4.44
N ASN A 80 19.09 -19.46 -5.64
CA ASN A 80 20.06 -18.67 -6.40
C ASN A 80 19.47 -17.33 -6.86
N ARG A 81 18.22 -17.33 -7.37
CA ARG A 81 17.50 -16.09 -7.73
C ARG A 81 17.30 -15.17 -6.52
N TRP A 82 16.99 -15.73 -5.35
CA TRP A 82 16.90 -14.95 -4.12
C TRP A 82 18.26 -14.36 -3.69
N LYS A 83 19.35 -15.15 -3.78
CA LYS A 83 20.71 -14.65 -3.49
C LYS A 83 21.08 -13.47 -4.37
N GLN A 84 20.68 -13.46 -5.65
CA GLN A 84 20.89 -12.32 -6.54
C GLN A 84 20.21 -11.04 -6.03
N VAL A 85 19.00 -11.15 -5.43
CA VAL A 85 18.32 -10.01 -4.79
C VAL A 85 19.11 -9.53 -3.58
N ILE A 86 19.60 -10.44 -2.72
CA ILE A 86 20.42 -10.08 -1.55
C ILE A 86 21.75 -9.43 -1.97
N GLU A 87 22.44 -9.95 -2.99
CA GLU A 87 23.66 -9.34 -3.51
C GLU A 87 23.42 -7.94 -4.11
N TYR A 88 22.22 -7.69 -4.63
CA TYR A 88 21.83 -6.41 -5.18
C TYR A 88 21.44 -5.39 -4.12
N MET A 89 20.71 -5.81 -3.08
CA MET A 89 20.14 -4.93 -2.06
C MET A 89 21.01 -4.82 -0.81
N GLY A 90 21.56 -5.94 -0.35
CA GLY A 90 22.15 -6.08 0.98
C GLY A 90 21.37 -7.07 1.85
N ASP A 91 21.94 -7.42 3.00
CA ASP A 91 21.40 -8.41 3.94
C ASP A 91 20.61 -7.79 5.12
N GLY A 92 20.36 -6.47 5.05
CA GLY A 92 19.70 -5.68 6.09
C GLY A 92 20.65 -5.09 7.14
N ALA A 93 21.82 -5.70 7.38
CA ALA A 93 22.87 -5.10 8.20
C ALA A 93 23.80 -4.22 7.35
N HIS A 94 24.02 -4.64 6.11
CA HIS A 94 24.88 -3.95 5.15
C HIS A 94 24.13 -3.76 3.84
N HIS A 95 23.98 -2.50 3.42
CA HIS A 95 23.46 -2.18 2.10
C HIS A 95 24.53 -2.41 1.02
N SER A 96 24.13 -3.00 -0.10
CA SER A 96 25.00 -3.15 -1.26
C SER A 96 25.23 -1.79 -1.93
N SER A 97 26.41 -1.59 -2.53
CA SER A 97 26.71 -0.36 -3.29
C SER A 97 25.96 -0.26 -4.63
N LYS A 98 25.29 -1.35 -5.06
CA LYS A 98 24.60 -1.46 -6.36
C LYS A 98 23.30 -0.65 -6.44
N PHE A 99 22.69 -0.34 -5.31
CA PHE A 99 21.50 0.52 -5.24
C PHE A 99 21.70 1.58 -4.15
N ARG A 100 21.38 2.83 -4.49
CA ARG A 100 21.40 3.96 -3.55
C ARG A 100 20.10 4.71 -3.69
N TRP A 101 19.43 4.93 -2.56
CA TRP A 101 18.25 5.77 -2.51
C TRP A 101 18.64 7.22 -2.31
N SER A 102 18.29 8.11 -3.25
CA SER A 102 18.70 9.53 -3.17
C SER A 102 17.67 10.45 -2.55
N HIS A 103 16.46 9.95 -2.25
CA HIS A 103 15.34 10.78 -1.84
C HIS A 103 15.02 10.65 -0.34
N GLY A 104 15.85 9.97 0.45
CA GLY A 104 15.64 9.84 1.89
C GLY A 104 16.35 8.64 2.51
N PRO A 105 15.93 8.20 3.71
CA PRO A 105 16.49 7.02 4.35
C PRO A 105 16.06 5.73 3.64
N LEU A 106 16.97 4.77 3.57
CA LEU A 106 16.74 3.41 3.07
C LEU A 106 16.83 2.42 4.24
N SER A 107 15.89 1.50 4.32
CA SER A 107 15.91 0.37 5.25
C SER A 107 15.65 -0.93 4.50
N ILE A 108 16.36 -1.99 4.86
CA ILE A 108 16.22 -3.31 4.24
C ILE A 108 15.92 -4.32 5.33
N THR A 109 14.80 -5.02 5.20
CA THR A 109 14.40 -6.10 6.10
C THR A 109 14.43 -7.41 5.34
N VAL A 110 15.39 -8.27 5.68
CA VAL A 110 15.44 -9.65 5.19
C VAL A 110 14.76 -10.55 6.20
N HIS A 111 13.69 -11.24 5.80
CA HIS A 111 12.96 -12.12 6.71
C HIS A 111 13.79 -13.33 7.12
N LYS A 112 13.71 -13.71 8.40
CA LYS A 112 14.45 -14.87 8.95
C LYS A 112 13.90 -16.22 8.45
N LYS A 113 12.62 -16.25 8.08
CA LYS A 113 11.89 -17.41 7.55
C LYS A 113 10.99 -16.97 6.40
N HIS A 114 10.49 -17.93 5.63
CA HIS A 114 9.47 -17.66 4.63
C HIS A 114 8.17 -17.21 5.33
N VAL A 115 7.78 -15.94 5.13
CA VAL A 115 6.56 -15.36 5.71
C VAL A 115 5.43 -15.25 4.69
N GLY A 116 5.76 -15.40 3.40
CA GLY A 116 4.80 -15.27 2.30
C GLY A 116 4.29 -13.84 2.14
N LEU A 117 3.51 -13.60 1.08
CA LEU A 117 2.98 -12.27 0.78
C LEU A 117 2.20 -11.70 1.97
N PHE A 118 1.28 -12.46 2.55
CA PHE A 118 0.48 -12.04 3.71
C PHE A 118 1.34 -11.60 4.90
N GLY A 119 2.41 -12.35 5.22
CA GLY A 119 3.33 -11.97 6.28
C GLY A 119 4.08 -10.68 5.98
N GLN A 120 4.48 -10.46 4.72
CA GLN A 120 5.15 -9.21 4.34
C GLN A 120 4.26 -7.98 4.49
N TRP A 121 2.96 -8.12 4.22
CA TRP A 121 1.95 -7.07 4.40
C TRP A 121 1.69 -6.76 5.89
N THR A 122 1.65 -7.77 6.74
CA THR A 122 1.21 -7.64 8.14
C THR A 122 2.32 -7.33 9.13
N LEU A 123 3.57 -7.71 8.84
CA LEU A 123 4.74 -7.50 9.72
C LEU A 123 5.36 -6.09 9.53
N ALA A 124 4.53 -5.06 9.39
CA ALA A 124 4.99 -3.67 9.29
C ALA A 124 4.90 -3.00 10.66
N ASN A 125 6.00 -2.38 11.12
CA ASN A 125 6.15 -1.97 12.53
C ASN A 125 6.02 -0.45 12.72
N ASN A 126 5.72 0.31 11.67
CA ASN A 126 5.63 1.76 11.73
C ASN A 126 4.17 2.21 11.50
N HIS A 127 3.52 2.64 12.58
CA HIS A 127 2.16 3.16 12.59
C HIS A 127 2.12 4.70 12.64
N GLN A 128 3.23 5.35 12.27
CA GLN A 128 3.37 6.80 12.35
C GLN A 128 3.49 7.47 10.99
N ASP A 129 3.40 6.75 9.88
CA ASP A 129 3.48 7.34 8.54
C ASP A 129 2.36 6.76 7.67
N VAL A 130 1.94 7.52 6.66
CA VAL A 130 1.13 6.96 5.58
C VAL A 130 2.02 6.01 4.79
N GLN A 131 1.62 4.74 4.67
CA GLN A 131 2.38 3.73 3.95
C GLN A 131 1.86 3.54 2.54
N LEU A 132 2.71 3.76 1.54
CA LEU A 132 2.51 3.26 0.19
C LEU A 132 3.18 1.89 0.07
N VAL A 133 2.38 0.84 -0.08
CA VAL A 133 2.89 -0.52 -0.28
C VAL A 133 2.91 -0.86 -1.77
N LEU A 134 4.06 -1.31 -2.26
CA LEU A 134 4.28 -1.69 -3.66
C LEU A 134 4.87 -3.09 -3.74
N GLU A 135 4.34 -3.93 -4.63
CA GLU A 135 4.98 -5.19 -5.01
C GLU A 135 6.06 -4.95 -6.08
N ASP A 136 7.08 -5.80 -6.11
CA ASP A 136 8.24 -5.66 -6.98
C ASP A 136 7.95 -5.73 -8.49
N ASP A 137 6.75 -6.13 -8.90
CA ASP A 137 6.31 -6.15 -10.30
C ASP A 137 5.55 -4.91 -10.75
N ILE A 138 5.38 -3.91 -9.87
CA ILE A 138 4.78 -2.62 -10.20
C ILE A 138 5.82 -1.67 -10.82
N GLU A 139 5.35 -0.74 -11.64
CA GLU A 139 6.10 0.43 -12.11
C GLU A 139 5.25 1.68 -11.83
N VAL A 140 5.88 2.73 -11.30
CA VAL A 140 5.16 3.96 -10.94
C VAL A 140 5.44 5.09 -11.93
N SER A 141 4.43 5.93 -12.15
CA SER A 141 4.60 7.17 -12.93
C SER A 141 5.57 8.13 -12.22
N PRO A 142 6.40 8.92 -12.94
CA PRO A 142 7.23 9.95 -12.32
C PRO A 142 6.47 10.96 -11.44
N HIS A 143 5.14 11.06 -11.59
CA HIS A 143 4.29 11.99 -10.86
C HIS A 143 3.40 11.32 -9.79
N PHE A 144 3.57 10.01 -9.53
CA PHE A 144 2.71 9.27 -8.59
C PHE A 144 2.68 9.90 -7.19
N TYR A 145 3.83 10.40 -6.73
CA TYR A 145 3.97 10.97 -5.39
C TYR A 145 3.23 12.29 -5.25
N ILE A 146 3.27 13.14 -6.27
CA ILE A 146 2.55 14.42 -6.31
C ILE A 146 1.05 14.16 -6.19
N PHE A 147 0.53 13.19 -6.95
CA PHE A 147 -0.87 12.77 -6.86
C PHE A 147 -1.20 12.25 -5.46
N LEU A 148 -0.40 11.32 -4.93
CA LEU A 148 -0.64 10.70 -3.62
C LEU A 148 -0.64 11.75 -2.49
N LYS A 149 0.33 12.66 -2.48
CA LYS A 149 0.43 13.76 -1.50
C LYS A 149 -0.80 14.66 -1.56
N GLN A 150 -1.26 15.03 -2.76
CA GLN A 150 -2.47 15.84 -2.92
C GLN A 150 -3.73 15.08 -2.47
N ALA A 151 -3.86 13.80 -2.82
CA ALA A 151 -4.99 12.98 -2.39
C ALA A 151 -5.03 12.83 -0.86
N ILE A 152 -3.90 12.61 -0.21
CA ILE A 152 -3.83 12.54 1.27
C ILE A 152 -4.24 13.88 1.88
N ASN A 153 -3.71 14.99 1.37
CA ASN A 153 -4.08 16.32 1.85
C ASN A 153 -5.58 16.59 1.69
N PHE A 154 -6.15 16.19 0.54
CA PHE A 154 -7.54 16.45 0.23
C PHE A 154 -8.50 15.56 1.03
N TYR A 155 -8.24 14.26 1.14
CA TYR A 155 -9.19 13.31 1.74
C TYR A 155 -8.94 12.99 3.21
N TYR A 156 -7.71 13.14 3.71
CA TYR A 156 -7.38 12.82 5.10
C TYR A 156 -7.04 14.07 5.93
N MET A 157 -6.32 15.04 5.38
CA MET A 157 -5.88 16.22 6.16
C MET A 157 -6.89 17.37 6.17
N ASN A 158 -7.74 17.47 5.15
CA ASN A 158 -8.80 18.47 5.12
C ASN A 158 -10.04 17.95 5.87
N GLN A 159 -10.32 18.55 7.02
CA GLN A 159 -11.45 18.18 7.89
C GLN A 159 -12.80 18.18 7.16
N SER A 160 -13.04 19.12 6.24
CA SER A 160 -14.31 19.22 5.52
C SER A 160 -14.54 18.09 4.51
N ASN A 161 -13.47 17.38 4.14
CA ASN A 161 -13.48 16.29 3.18
C ASN A 161 -13.23 14.92 3.82
N TYR A 162 -12.88 14.88 5.11
CA TYR A 162 -12.58 13.65 5.81
C TYR A 162 -13.80 12.72 5.86
N ASP A 163 -13.62 11.47 5.46
CA ASP A 163 -14.61 10.40 5.54
C ASP A 163 -13.98 9.21 6.27
N SER A 164 -14.47 8.92 7.47
CA SER A 164 -13.99 7.82 8.32
C SER A 164 -14.24 6.42 7.72
N ARG A 165 -15.03 6.33 6.63
CA ARG A 165 -15.28 5.08 5.89
C ARG A 165 -14.26 4.84 4.78
N MET A 166 -13.32 5.76 4.56
CA MET A 166 -12.25 5.62 3.59
C MET A 166 -11.00 5.05 4.27
N PHE A 167 -10.61 3.84 3.86
CA PHE A 167 -9.51 3.08 4.49
C PHE A 167 -8.20 3.11 3.69
N GLY A 168 -8.21 3.64 2.46
CA GLY A 168 -7.00 3.68 1.64
C GLY A 168 -7.19 4.38 0.30
N LEU A 169 -6.05 4.57 -0.37
CA LEU A 169 -5.96 5.06 -1.75
C LEU A 169 -5.25 3.99 -2.57
N SER A 170 -5.63 3.82 -3.83
CA SER A 170 -4.91 2.96 -4.77
C SER A 170 -4.45 3.77 -5.98
N LEU A 171 -3.26 3.44 -6.48
CA LEU A 171 -2.66 4.04 -7.69
C LEU A 171 -2.93 3.19 -8.94
N GLN A 172 -3.61 2.05 -8.80
CA GLN A 172 -3.95 1.20 -9.94
C GLN A 172 -5.09 1.80 -10.74
N HIS A 173 -4.99 1.69 -12.06
CA HIS A 173 -6.11 2.04 -12.92
C HIS A 173 -7.30 1.12 -12.66
N GLN A 174 -8.50 1.68 -12.69
CA GLN A 174 -9.74 0.93 -12.54
C GLN A 174 -10.02 0.15 -13.83
N HIS A 175 -9.34 -0.99 -14.02
CA HIS A 175 -9.73 -2.00 -15.02
C HIS A 175 -10.27 -3.27 -14.37
N THR A 176 -10.25 -3.36 -13.04
CA THR A 176 -10.69 -4.53 -12.31
C THR A 176 -12.04 -4.24 -11.65
N VAL A 177 -13.12 -4.68 -12.27
CA VAL A 177 -14.39 -4.86 -11.58
C VAL A 177 -14.30 -6.21 -10.86
N LEU A 178 -14.24 -6.21 -9.53
CA LEU A 178 -14.43 -7.42 -8.73
C LEU A 178 -15.77 -8.05 -9.13
N GLY A 179 -15.74 -9.19 -9.82
CA GLY A 179 -16.93 -9.74 -10.48
C GLY A 179 -16.71 -10.14 -11.94
N GLN A 180 -15.93 -9.36 -12.67
CA GLN A 180 -15.78 -9.51 -14.12
C GLN A 180 -14.62 -10.46 -14.43
N ARG A 181 -14.94 -11.75 -14.56
CA ARG A 181 -14.05 -12.74 -15.17
C ARG A 181 -14.17 -12.67 -16.69
N THR A 182 -13.04 -12.70 -17.39
CA THR A 182 -12.98 -13.28 -18.73
C THR A 182 -13.06 -14.81 -18.58
N GLY A 183 -14.25 -15.40 -18.75
CA GLY A 183 -14.37 -16.82 -19.09
C GLY A 183 -14.98 -17.81 -18.07
N PHE A 184 -15.33 -17.42 -16.84
CA PHE A 184 -16.14 -18.28 -15.96
C PHE A 184 -17.12 -17.48 -15.09
N PRO A 185 -18.42 -17.83 -15.04
CA PRO A 185 -19.39 -17.13 -14.19
C PRO A 185 -19.09 -17.35 -12.70
N MET A 186 -19.21 -16.28 -11.90
CA MET A 186 -19.28 -16.39 -10.44
C MET A 186 -20.64 -16.97 -10.05
N ARG A 187 -20.72 -17.76 -8.97
CA ARG A 187 -22.02 -18.17 -8.40
C ARG A 187 -22.79 -16.91 -8.00
N SER A 188 -24.09 -16.88 -8.26
CA SER A 188 -24.95 -15.77 -7.82
C SER A 188 -24.84 -15.62 -6.31
N ILE A 189 -24.76 -14.38 -5.85
CA ILE A 189 -24.90 -14.04 -4.43
C ILE A 189 -26.32 -14.44 -4.00
N ASP A 190 -26.46 -15.03 -2.81
CA ASP A 190 -27.76 -15.45 -2.27
C ASP A 190 -28.72 -14.28 -2.14
N LYS A 191 -30.00 -14.51 -2.42
CA LYS A 191 -31.04 -13.47 -2.47
C LYS A 191 -31.17 -12.69 -1.16
N GLU A 192 -30.99 -13.34 -0.02
CA GLU A 192 -31.02 -12.72 1.31
C GLU A 192 -29.98 -11.61 1.48
N LEU A 193 -28.81 -11.72 0.83
CA LEU A 193 -27.76 -10.70 0.88
C LEU A 193 -28.09 -9.45 0.03
N ASN A 194 -29.04 -9.56 -0.91
CA ASN A 194 -29.52 -8.44 -1.73
C ASN A 194 -30.72 -7.71 -1.10
N GLU A 195 -31.52 -8.39 -0.27
CA GLU A 195 -32.79 -7.86 0.27
C GLU A 195 -32.60 -6.84 1.41
N THR A 196 -31.45 -6.85 2.10
CA THR A 196 -31.14 -5.92 3.19
C THR A 196 -30.66 -4.55 2.73
N GLY A 197 -30.51 -4.32 1.41
CA GLY A 197 -30.07 -3.04 0.85
C GLY A 197 -28.63 -2.62 1.20
N ALA A 198 -27.86 -3.49 1.87
CA ALA A 198 -26.48 -3.22 2.26
C ALA A 198 -25.59 -4.42 1.95
N PRO A 199 -24.51 -4.27 1.16
CA PRO A 199 -23.42 -5.23 1.23
C PRO A 199 -22.75 -5.06 2.60
N VAL A 200 -22.90 -6.07 3.46
CA VAL A 200 -22.24 -6.17 4.78
C VAL A 200 -20.74 -6.44 4.56
N PHE A 201 -20.02 -5.42 4.09
CA PHE A 201 -18.64 -5.39 3.61
C PHE A 201 -18.45 -5.87 2.16
N PHE A 202 -18.31 -4.91 1.24
CA PHE A 202 -17.17 -4.74 0.32
C PHE A 202 -17.32 -3.37 -0.36
N LYS A 203 -16.73 -2.32 0.23
CA LYS A 203 -16.70 -0.98 -0.35
C LYS A 203 -15.33 -0.75 -1.00
N TYR A 204 -15.12 -1.34 -2.18
CA TYR A 204 -14.01 -0.98 -3.08
C TYR A 204 -14.54 -0.12 -4.22
N GLN A 205 -14.49 1.19 -4.03
CA GLN A 205 -14.40 2.11 -5.16
C GLN A 205 -13.63 3.34 -4.71
N LEU A 206 -12.50 3.60 -5.38
CA LEU A 206 -11.85 4.90 -5.37
C LEU A 206 -12.94 5.98 -5.54
N LEU A 207 -13.08 6.83 -4.53
CA LEU A 207 -13.77 8.13 -4.53
C LEU A 207 -15.22 8.15 -5.04
N GLY A 208 -16.15 8.27 -4.09
CA GLY A 208 -17.51 8.71 -4.34
C GLY A 208 -18.14 9.30 -3.09
N LYS A 209 -18.30 10.62 -3.05
CA LYS A 209 -19.24 11.30 -2.17
C LYS A 209 -20.60 11.22 -2.84
N LEU A 210 -21.61 10.70 -2.13
CA LEU A 210 -22.98 10.68 -2.61
C LEU A 210 -23.81 11.51 -1.64
N CYS A 211 -24.00 12.79 -1.98
CA CYS A 211 -25.12 13.61 -1.54
C CYS A 211 -25.56 14.46 -2.74
N ASP A 212 -26.82 14.26 -3.13
CA ASP A 212 -27.66 15.02 -4.06
C ASP A 212 -27.20 15.16 -5.52
N GLY A 213 -27.95 14.48 -6.38
CA GLY A 213 -27.64 14.26 -7.78
C GLY A 213 -27.56 15.52 -8.65
N ALA A 214 -26.54 15.54 -9.50
CA ALA A 214 -26.63 15.93 -10.91
C ALA A 214 -25.29 15.64 -11.59
N PHE A 215 -25.33 14.91 -12.71
CA PHE A 215 -24.20 14.69 -13.61
C PHE A 215 -24.15 15.81 -14.64
N PHE A 216 -22.95 16.34 -14.94
CA PHE A 216 -22.64 16.91 -16.25
C PHE A 216 -21.20 16.54 -16.65
N TRP A 217 -21.03 16.32 -17.97
CA TRP A 217 -19.99 15.62 -18.73
C TRP A 217 -18.52 15.82 -18.33
#